data_AF-A0ABD0N422-F1
#
_entry.id   AF-A0ABD0N422-F1
#
_cell.length_a   1.000
_cell.length_b   1.000
_cell.length_c   1.000
_cell.angle_alpha   90.00
_cell.angle_beta   90.00
_cell.angle_gamma   90.00
#
_symmetry.space_group_name_H-M   'P 1'
#
loop_
_entity.id
_entity.type
_entity.pdbx_description
1 polymer ?
#
loop_
_entity_poly.entity_id
_entity_poly.type
_entity_poly.pdbx_seq_one_letter_code
_entity_poly.pdbx_strand_id
1 'polypeptide(L)' 'DNTPETCIYSNWSPWSACSSSTCDKGRRMRQRMLKAQLDPNVPCLHTQDFEPCMGPGCSEE' A
#
# COMPACT_ATOMS: atom_id res chain seq x y z
N ASP A 1 -8.92 4.16 12.08
CA ASP A 1 -8.16 2.93 12.28
C ASP A 1 -9.15 1.82 12.67
N ASN A 2 -9.71 1.15 11.67
CA ASN A 2 -10.73 0.12 11.88
C ASN A 2 -10.49 -0.97 10.84
N THR A 3 -9.25 -1.50 10.82
CA THR A 3 -9.00 -2.78 10.16
C THR A 3 -9.74 -3.81 11.01
N PRO A 4 -10.69 -4.57 10.45
CA PRO A 4 -11.28 -5.67 11.20
C PRO A 4 -10.13 -6.57 11.64
N GLU A 5 -9.99 -6.78 12.95
CA GLU A 5 -8.93 -7.59 13.57
C GLU A 5 -8.94 -9.05 13.07
N THR A 6 -9.92 -9.38 12.24
CA THR A 6 -10.12 -10.64 11.54
C THR A 6 -9.03 -10.95 10.51
N CYS A 7 -8.31 -9.95 10.01
CA CYS A 7 -7.27 -10.12 8.99
C CYS A 7 -5.90 -9.70 9.53
N ILE A 8 -5.05 -10.68 9.84
CA ILE A 8 -3.68 -10.46 10.28
C ILE A 8 -2.79 -10.39 9.06
N TYR A 9 -2.25 -9.21 8.77
CA TYR A 9 -1.33 -9.00 7.67
C TYR A 9 0.14 -8.93 8.13
N SER A 10 1.06 -9.20 7.20
CA SER A 10 2.47 -8.87 7.33
C SER A 10 2.70 -7.35 7.32
N ASN A 11 3.90 -6.93 7.71
CA ASN A 11 4.36 -5.58 7.43
C ASN A 11 4.24 -5.28 5.94
N TRP A 12 3.91 -4.02 5.65
CA TRP A 12 3.95 -3.50 4.29
C TRP A 12 5.36 -3.60 3.73
N SER A 13 5.45 -4.07 2.49
CA SER A 13 6.64 -3.89 1.66
C SER A 13 6.95 -2.39 1.51
N PRO A 14 8.21 -2.04 1.23
CA PRO A 14 8.55 -0.68 0.84
C PRO A 14 7.70 -0.25 -0.35
N TRP A 15 7.41 1.05 -0.40
CA TRP A 15 6.74 1.64 -1.55
C TRP A 15 7.56 1.42 -2.81
N SER A 16 6.90 1.01 -3.89
CA SER A 16 7.46 1.00 -5.23
C SER A 16 7.89 2.40 -5.64
N ALA A 17 8.78 2.47 -6.63
CA ALA A 17 9.13 3.72 -7.29
C ALA A 17 7.86 4.45 -7.77
N CYS A 18 7.92 5.78 -7.76
CA CYS A 18 6.81 6.56 -8.27
C CYS A 18 6.59 6.22 -9.74
N SER A 19 5.33 6.04 -10.13
CA SER A 19 4.98 5.80 -11.54
C SER A 19 5.43 6.94 -12.45
N SER A 20 5.63 8.14 -11.90
CA SER A 20 6.24 9.25 -12.62
C SER A 20 7.76 9.19 -12.49
N SER A 21 8.43 9.21 -13.64
CA SER A 21 9.89 9.37 -13.73
C SER A 21 10.32 10.82 -13.93
N THR A 22 9.36 11.74 -14.01
CA THR A 22 9.53 13.19 -14.16
C THR A 22 8.94 13.91 -12.94
N CYS A 23 9.16 15.22 -12.79
CA CYS A 23 8.52 16.05 -11.76
C CYS A 23 7.02 16.23 -12.04
N ASP A 24 6.31 15.13 -12.04
CA ASP A 24 4.87 15.04 -12.24
C ASP A 24 4.29 14.18 -11.12
N LYS A 25 3.01 14.42 -10.85
CA LYS A 25 2.25 13.61 -9.91
C LYS A 25 2.12 12.21 -10.47
N GLY A 26 2.71 11.25 -9.78
CA GLY A 26 2.55 9.83 -10.03
C GLY A 26 1.76 9.15 -8.92
N ARG A 27 1.80 7.82 -8.96
CA ARG A 27 1.34 6.96 -7.88
C ARG A 27 2.40 5.94 -7.55
N ARG A 28 2.52 5.62 -6.27
CA ARG A 28 3.34 4.51 -5.78
C ARG A 28 2.40 3.46 -5.21
N MET A 29 2.85 2.22 -5.29
CA MET A 29 2.13 1.06 -4.79
C MET A 29 2.97 0.38 -3.73
N ARG A 30 2.34 -0.11 -2.67
CA ARG A 30 2.94 -1.08 -1.75
C ARG A 30 2.04 -2.29 -1.62
N GLN A 31 2.64 -3.38 -1.17
CA GLN A 31 1.95 -4.66 -1.05
C GLN A 31 2.28 -5.28 0.31
N ARG A 32 1.37 -6.07 0.86
CA ARG A 32 1.59 -6.88 2.05
C ARG A 32 0.92 -8.24 1.87
N MET A 33 1.44 -9.23 2.59
CA MET A 33 0.88 -10.57 2.58
C MET A 33 -0.12 -10.75 3.71
N LEU A 34 -1.17 -11.53 3.48
CA LEU A 34 -2.05 -12.01 4.54
C LEU A 34 -1.33 -13.13 5.29
N LYS A 35 -1.12 -12.97 6.60
CA LYS A 35 -0.52 -14.00 7.46
C LYS A 35 -1.56 -14.96 8.00
N ALA A 36 -2.69 -14.43 8.45
CA ALA A 36 -3.78 -15.25 8.97
C ALA A 36 -5.11 -14.53 8.76
N GLN A 37 -6.15 -15.32 8.54
CA GLN A 37 -7.54 -14.89 8.51
C GLN A 37 -8.27 -15.60 9.63
N LEU A 38 -8.74 -14.85 10.62
CA LEU A 38 -9.48 -15.39 11.77
C LEU A 38 -10.90 -15.77 11.36
N ASP A 39 -11.50 -14.98 10.46
CA ASP A 39 -12.88 -15.18 10.00
C ASP A 39 -12.93 -15.58 8.52
N PRO A 40 -13.31 -16.83 8.19
CA PRO A 40 -13.43 -17.27 6.79
C PRO A 40 -14.52 -16.51 6.01
N ASN A 41 -15.49 -15.91 6.72
CA ASN A 41 -16.58 -15.13 6.11
C ASN A 41 -16.16 -13.70 5.71
N VAL A 42 -15.01 -13.21 6.19
CA VAL A 42 -14.53 -11.86 5.89
C VAL A 42 -13.43 -11.93 4.83
N PRO A 43 -13.63 -11.33 3.65
CA PRO A 43 -12.60 -11.34 2.61
C PRO A 43 -11.49 -10.33 2.94
N CYS A 44 -10.28 -10.84 3.19
CA CYS A 44 -9.11 -10.02 3.54
C CYS A 44 -8.44 -9.36 2.32
N LEU A 45 -9.13 -8.44 1.65
CA LEU A 45 -8.70 -7.85 0.37
C LEU A 45 -7.64 -6.74 0.47
N HIS A 46 -7.29 -6.30 1.68
CA HIS A 46 -6.36 -5.17 1.88
C HIS A 46 -4.89 -5.61 1.81
N THR A 47 -4.48 -6.18 0.68
CA THR A 47 -3.11 -6.65 0.41
C THR A 47 -2.31 -5.66 -0.44
N GLN A 48 -2.96 -4.67 -1.06
CA GLN A 48 -2.33 -3.63 -1.86
C GLN A 48 -2.82 -2.27 -1.41
N ASP A 49 -1.94 -1.28 -1.51
CA ASP A 49 -2.24 0.10 -1.16
C ASP A 49 -1.55 1.04 -2.15
N PHE A 50 -2.22 2.15 -2.45
CA PHE A 50 -1.80 3.11 -3.46
C PHE A 50 -1.80 4.51 -2.87
N GLU A 51 -0.71 5.23 -3.06
CA GLU A 51 -0.56 6.59 -2.55
C GLU A 51 -0.06 7.50 -3.67
N PRO A 52 -0.51 8.76 -3.73
CA PRO A 52 0.11 9.77 -4.57
C PRO A 52 1.60 9.93 -4.21
N CYS A 53 2.41 10.22 -5.22
CA CYS A 53 3.82 10.57 -5.05
C CYS A 53 4.24 11.59 -6.09
N MET A 54 5.27 12.37 -5.79
CA MET A 54 6.03 13.10 -6.80
C MET A 54 7.20 12.26 -7.31
N GLY A 55 7.48 12.37 -8.62
CA GLY A 55 8.64 11.74 -9.21
C GLY A 55 9.97 12.32 -8.70
N PRO A 56 11.10 11.66 -9.01
CA PRO A 56 12.40 12.08 -8.53
C PRO A 56 12.75 13.48 -9.03
N GLY A 57 13.24 14.35 -8.13
CA GLY A 57 13.64 15.72 -8.44
C GLY A 57 12.64 16.81 -8.02
N CYS A 58 11.49 16.42 -7.44
CA CYS A 58 10.57 17.35 -6.80
C CYS A 58 10.34 16.95 -5.35
N SER A 59 10.54 17.91 -4.45
CA SER A 59 10.25 17.76 -3.03
C SER A 59 8.80 18.17 -2.80
N GLU A 60 8.06 17.37 -2.05
CA GLU A 60 6.74 17.78 -1.57
C GLU A 60 6.99 18.88 -0.52
N GLU A 61 6.83 20.13 -0.93
CA GLU A 61 6.79 21.28 -0.01
C GLU A 61 5.42 21.36 0.68
#